data_AF-A0A961LP79-F1
#
_entry.id   AF-A0A961LP79-F1
#
_cell.length_a   1.000
_cell.length_b   1.000
_cell.length_c   1.000
_cell.angle_alpha   90.00
_cell.angle_beta   90.00
_cell.angle_gamma   90.00
#
_symmetry.space_group_name_H-M   'P 1'
#
loop_
_entity.id
_entity.type
_entity.pdbx_description
1 polymer ?
#
loop_
_entity_poly.entity_id
_entity_poly.type
_entity_poly.pdbx_seq_one_letter_code
_entity_poly.pdbx_strand_id
1 'polypeptide(L)' 'MSDTPTKETAPKLTQAAIVRAKAPKTAFKPADVSPSRRQRSYSIRLWAVRNARFLEWFYKRFAGLF' A
#
# COMPACT_ATOMS: atom_id res chain seq x y z
N MET A 1 -3.89 -55.40 -5.44
CA MET A 1 -2.88 -54.83 -6.37
C MET A 1 -3.53 -53.58 -6.99
N SER A 2 -3.55 -52.46 -6.28
CA SER A 2 -2.48 -51.45 -6.08
C SER A 2 -2.63 -50.28 -7.06
N ASP A 3 -3.46 -49.33 -6.61
CA ASP A 3 -3.37 -47.87 -6.65
C ASP A 3 -2.87 -47.18 -7.93
N THR A 4 -3.76 -46.37 -8.51
CA THR A 4 -3.43 -45.32 -9.46
C THR A 4 -2.60 -44.23 -8.75
N PRO A 5 -1.49 -43.74 -9.33
CA PRO A 5 -0.76 -42.64 -8.73
C PRO A 5 -1.55 -41.34 -8.95
N THR A 6 -2.33 -40.94 -7.96
CA THR A 6 -2.76 -39.55 -7.79
C THR A 6 -1.50 -38.72 -7.56
N LYS A 7 -0.87 -38.22 -8.63
CA LYS A 7 0.18 -37.21 -8.51
C LYS A 7 -0.48 -35.88 -8.15
N GLU A 8 -0.55 -35.70 -6.84
CA GLU A 8 -0.75 -34.48 -6.09
C GLU A 8 -0.35 -33.24 -6.88
N THR A 9 -1.28 -32.29 -6.93
CA THR A 9 -1.10 -30.91 -7.40
C THR A 9 0.00 -30.26 -6.56
N ALA A 10 1.26 -30.46 -6.93
CA ALA A 10 2.38 -29.73 -6.36
C ALA A 10 2.09 -28.24 -6.54
N PRO A 11 2.13 -27.41 -5.48
CA PRO A 11 1.92 -25.99 -5.63
C PRO A 11 3.01 -25.50 -6.57
N LYS A 12 2.62 -25.01 -7.76
CA LYS A 12 3.54 -24.42 -8.73
C LYS A 12 4.28 -23.30 -8.01
N LEU A 13 5.50 -23.59 -7.56
CA LEU A 13 6.38 -22.62 -6.90
C LEU A 13 6.67 -21.56 -7.94
N THR A 14 5.93 -20.45 -7.83
CA THR A 14 6.07 -19.34 -8.77
C THR A 14 7.48 -18.78 -8.65
N GLN A 15 8.03 -18.30 -9.76
CA GLN A 15 9.35 -17.65 -9.76
C GLN A 15 9.40 -16.52 -8.72
N ALA A 16 8.26 -15.85 -8.46
CA ALA A 16 8.11 -14.87 -7.40
C ALA A 16 8.33 -15.44 -5.98
N ALA A 17 7.87 -16.66 -5.70
CA ALA A 17 8.11 -17.34 -4.43
C ALA A 17 9.60 -17.73 -4.26
N ILE A 18 10.23 -18.19 -5.33
CA ILE A 18 11.66 -18.56 -5.33
C ILE A 18 12.53 -17.30 -5.15
N VAL A 19 12.19 -16.20 -5.83
CA VAL A 19 12.87 -14.90 -5.67
C VAL A 19 12.68 -14.34 -4.25
N ARG A 20 11.49 -14.47 -3.66
CA ARG A 20 11.24 -14.09 -2.26
C ARG A 20 12.02 -14.94 -1.25
N ALA A 21 12.16 -16.23 -1.51
CA ALA A 21 12.93 -17.13 -0.65
C ALA A 21 14.45 -16.90 -0.77
N LYS A 22 14.92 -16.53 -1.96
CA LYS A 22 16.34 -16.24 -2.24
C LYS A 22 16.73 -14.80 -1.98
N ALA A 23 15.75 -13.91 -1.79
CA ALA A 23 16.00 -12.54 -1.39
C ALA A 23 16.68 -12.56 -0.01
N PRO A 24 17.84 -11.89 0.15
CA PRO A 24 18.46 -11.75 1.46
C PRO A 24 17.42 -11.13 2.39
N LYS A 25 17.19 -11.73 3.57
CA LYS A 25 16.34 -11.17 4.63
C LYS A 25 17.01 -9.90 5.14
N THR A 26 16.93 -8.84 4.36
CA THR A 26 17.39 -7.52 4.75
C THR A 26 16.41 -7.05 5.81
N ALA A 27 16.92 -6.87 7.04
CA ALA A 27 16.19 -6.19 8.09
C ALA A 27 15.57 -4.91 7.50
N PHE A 28 14.29 -4.64 7.83
CA PHE A 28 13.51 -3.53 7.30
C PHE A 28 14.37 -2.27 7.15
N LYS A 29 14.74 -1.95 5.90
CA LYS A 29 15.54 -0.77 5.56
C LYS A 29 14.58 0.34 5.14
N PRO A 30 14.31 1.35 5.98
CA PRO A 30 13.47 2.49 5.62
C PRO A 30 14.09 3.37 4.50
N ALA A 31 15.30 3.05 4.03
CA ALA A 31 15.92 3.64 2.85
C ALA A 31 15.39 3.05 1.53
N ASP A 32 14.97 1.77 1.52
CA ASP A 32 14.44 1.08 0.33
C ASP A 32 12.95 1.34 0.10
N VAL A 33 12.26 2.00 1.04
CA VAL A 33 10.94 2.59 0.75
C VAL A 33 11.15 3.83 -0.10
N SER A 34 10.93 3.66 -1.41
CA SER A 34 11.10 4.68 -2.43
C SER A 34 10.41 6.00 -2.07
N PRO A 35 10.91 7.15 -2.58
CA PRO A 35 10.33 8.47 -2.34
C PRO A 35 8.80 8.52 -2.55
N SER A 36 8.29 7.69 -3.47
CA SER A 36 6.87 7.54 -3.79
C SER A 36 5.97 7.26 -2.57
N ARG A 37 6.43 6.47 -1.60
CA ARG A 37 5.62 6.11 -0.43
C ARG A 37 5.49 7.27 0.57
N ARG A 38 6.56 8.05 0.74
CA ARG A 38 6.58 9.26 1.57
C ARG A 38 5.78 10.39 0.93
N GLN A 39 5.91 10.59 -0.39
CA GLN A 39 5.18 11.63 -1.11
C GLN A 39 3.66 11.46 -1.00
N ARG A 40 3.14 10.22 -1.11
CA ARG A 40 1.70 9.94 -0.93
C ARG A 40 1.16 10.46 0.41
N SER A 41 1.91 10.25 1.48
CA SER A 41 1.50 10.68 2.83
C SER A 41 1.44 12.20 2.94
N TYR A 42 2.40 12.92 2.36
CA TYR A 42 2.40 14.38 2.34
C TYR A 42 1.26 14.95 1.49
N SER A 43 1.01 14.40 0.30
CA SER A 43 -0.11 14.82 -0.55
C SER A 43 -1.45 14.63 0.13
N ILE A 44 -1.68 13.49 0.80
CA ILE A 44 -2.93 13.23 1.53
C ILE A 44 -3.09 14.19 2.70
N ARG A 45 -2.02 14.41 3.49
CA ARG A 45 -2.05 15.35 4.62
C ARG A 45 -2.35 16.79 4.17
N LEU A 46 -1.66 17.25 3.13
CA LEU A 46 -1.85 18.59 2.59
C LEU A 46 -3.26 18.76 2.02
N TRP A 47 -3.75 17.75 1.29
CA TRP A 47 -5.11 17.73 0.76
C TRP A 47 -6.16 17.77 1.89
N ALA A 48 -5.98 16.99 2.96
CA ALA A 48 -6.90 16.96 4.10
C ALA A 48 -6.99 18.34 4.79
N VAL A 49 -5.84 18.96 5.10
CA VAL A 49 -5.80 20.29 5.73
C VAL A 49 -6.45 21.34 4.82
N ARG A 50 -6.17 21.28 3.50
CA ARG A 50 -6.75 22.22 2.55
C ARG A 50 -8.27 22.08 2.43
N ASN A 51 -8.79 20.85 2.36
CA ASN A 51 -10.23 20.60 2.29
C ASN A 51 -10.92 21.01 3.60
N ALA A 52 -10.33 20.70 4.75
CA ALA A 52 -10.86 21.15 6.04
C ALA A 52 -10.98 22.69 6.08
N ARG A 53 -9.92 23.41 5.67
CA ARG A 53 -9.94 24.89 5.60
C ARG A 53 -10.94 25.43 4.57
N PHE A 54 -11.16 24.72 3.45
CA PHE A 54 -12.16 25.10 2.47
C PHE A 54 -13.58 24.98 3.04
N LEU A 55 -13.88 23.89 3.77
CA LEU A 55 -15.16 23.73 4.46
C LEU A 55 -15.36 24.81 5.53
N GLU A 56 -14.34 25.13 6.32
CA GLU A 56 -14.42 26.22 7.30
C GLU A 56 -14.71 27.58 6.65
N TRP A 57 -14.02 27.88 5.54
CA TRP A 57 -14.28 29.11 4.79
C TRP A 57 -15.70 29.13 4.23
N PHE A 58 -16.15 28.03 3.64
CA PHE A 58 -17.50 27.90 3.11
C PHE A 58 -18.53 28.14 4.21
N TYR A 59 -18.37 27.46 5.34
CA TYR A 59 -19.27 27.59 6.47
C TYR A 59 -19.32 29.02 7.00
N LYS A 60 -18.16 29.67 7.17
CA LYS A 60 -18.08 31.09 7.58
C LYS A 60 -18.70 32.04 6.55
N ARG A 61 -18.51 31.75 5.26
CA ARG A 61 -19.03 32.59 4.17
C ARG A 61 -20.55 32.52 4.09
N PHE A 62 -21.12 31.33 4.28
CA PHE A 62 -22.57 31.15 4.30
C PHE A 62 -23.20 31.65 5.61
N ALA A 63 -22.52 31.48 6.75
CA ALA A 63 -22.98 32.01 8.04
C ALA A 63 -23.00 33.54 8.12
N GLY A 64 -22.27 34.24 7.24
CA GLY A 64 -22.36 35.70 7.10
C GLY A 64 -23.29 36.17 5.99
N LEU A 65 -23.90 35.25 5.23
CA LEU A 65 -24.84 35.56 4.14
C LEU A 65 -26.30 35.39 4.56
N PHE A 66 -26.55 34.68 5.66
CA PHE A 66 -27.85 34.55 6.33
C PHE A 66 -27.78 35.28 7.67
#